data_AF-A0A5M8P4D7-F1
#
_entry.id   AF-A0A5M8P4D7-F1
#
_cell.length_a   1.000
_cell.length_b   1.000
_cell.length_c   1.000
_cell.angle_alpha   90.00
_cell.angle_beta   90.00
_cell.angle_gamma   90.00
#
_symmetry.space_group_name_H-M   'P 1'
#
loop_
_entity.id
_entity.type
_entity.pdbx_description
1 polymer ?
#
loop_
_entity_poly.entity_id
_entity_poly.type
_entity_poly.pdbx_seq_one_letter_code
_entity_poly.pdbx_strand_id
1 'polypeptide(L)'
;MVTFICFSVFDRKLDKEEADNHTAPEEEFKLSDIKAIAKIKAFWLITILCVLFYSAVFPFIKYATRLIIQKYNVSDEFAGYIPALLPLGALILTPVFGGLYDKKGKGASIMIIGSVILLCVHILFSIPSLNNLYMAIGLVLILGVGFSLVPSAMWPSVAKIIPEQRVGTAYAMVFWVQNWGLMFVPMLIGYVLDKYCIIGATVKSINGVETETVLYNYTLPMLIFACFGALSILFAFWLKHEDAKKGYGLEKPNIER
;
A
#
# COMPACT_ATOMS: atom_id res chain seq x y z
N MET A 1 5.06 25.93 0.67
CA MET A 1 4.85 27.21 1.40
C MET A 1 3.58 27.94 0.92
N VAL A 2 3.37 28.13 -0.38
CA VAL A 2 2.12 28.73 -0.92
C VAL A 2 0.87 27.92 -0.54
N THR A 3 0.89 26.60 -0.69
CA THR A 3 -0.22 25.72 -0.31
C THR A 3 -0.56 25.79 1.18
N PHE A 4 0.47 25.92 2.03
CA PHE A 4 0.30 26.06 3.48
C PHE A 4 -0.38 27.38 3.83
N ILE A 5 0.04 28.49 3.20
CA ILE A 5 -0.60 29.80 3.38
C ILE A 5 -2.05 29.78 2.89
N CYS A 6 -2.33 29.18 1.73
CA CYS A 6 -3.70 29.00 1.24
C CYS A 6 -4.54 28.16 2.21
N PHE A 7 -4.00 27.06 2.74
CA PHE A 7 -4.66 26.22 3.72
C PHE A 7 -4.99 27.00 5.00
N SER A 8 -4.02 27.77 5.54
CA SER A 8 -4.25 28.60 6.73
C SER A 8 -5.27 29.72 6.51
N VAL A 9 -5.40 30.26 5.30
CA VAL A 9 -6.45 31.25 4.98
C VAL A 9 -7.83 30.59 4.88
N PHE A 10 -7.91 29.37 4.31
CA PHE A 10 -9.15 28.61 4.27
C PHE A 10 -9.58 28.13 5.67
N ASP A 11 -8.66 27.60 6.48
CA ASP A 11 -8.91 27.22 7.89
C ASP A 11 -9.45 28.42 8.67
N ARG A 12 -8.79 29.58 8.63
CA ARG A 12 -9.27 30.77 9.37
C ARG A 12 -10.66 31.23 8.93
N LYS A 13 -11.04 30.97 7.67
CA LYS A 13 -12.38 31.28 7.18
C LYS A 13 -13.39 30.23 7.67
N LEU A 14 -13.01 28.95 7.65
CA LEU A 14 -13.81 27.84 8.13
C LEU A 14 -14.04 27.92 9.65
N ASP A 15 -12.99 28.16 10.43
CA ASP A 15 -13.04 28.37 11.90
C ASP A 15 -14.02 29.49 12.26
N LYS A 16 -14.03 30.55 11.46
CA LYS A 16 -14.95 31.68 11.65
C LYS A 16 -16.40 31.29 11.32
N GLU A 17 -16.61 30.52 10.26
CA GLU A 17 -17.92 29.98 9.89
C GLU A 17 -18.43 28.93 10.92
N GLU A 18 -17.55 28.17 11.56
CA GLU A 18 -17.88 27.21 12.63
C GLU A 18 -18.18 27.91 13.96
N ALA A 19 -17.39 28.91 14.34
CA ALA A 19 -17.63 29.74 15.52
C ALA A 19 -18.98 30.47 15.46
N ASP A 20 -19.36 30.96 14.27
CA ASP A 20 -20.66 31.62 14.03
C ASP A 20 -21.84 30.61 14.01
N ASN A 21 -21.59 29.31 13.82
CA ASN A 21 -22.64 28.29 13.66
C ASN A 21 -22.95 27.44 14.92
N HIS A 22 -22.36 27.71 16.09
CA HIS A 22 -22.55 26.86 17.29
C HIS A 22 -22.44 25.36 16.96
N THR A 23 -21.43 24.99 16.16
CA THR A 23 -21.14 23.60 15.86
C THR A 23 -20.87 22.85 17.17
N ALA A 24 -21.38 21.62 17.23
CA ALA A 24 -21.23 20.74 18.39
C ALA A 24 -19.77 20.70 18.85
N PRO A 25 -19.50 20.63 20.17
CA PRO A 25 -18.13 20.63 20.69
C PRO A 25 -17.29 19.56 20.00
N GLU A 26 -16.03 19.91 19.66
CA GLU A 26 -15.05 18.95 19.13
C GLU A 26 -15.07 17.68 19.98
N GLU A 27 -15.35 16.56 19.34
CA GLU A 27 -15.62 15.33 20.06
C GLU A 27 -14.31 14.76 20.62
N GLU A 28 -14.15 14.81 21.95
CA GLU A 28 -12.95 14.33 22.61
C GLU A 28 -12.70 12.84 22.35
N PHE A 29 -11.44 12.48 22.09
CA PHE A 29 -10.98 11.10 21.96
C PHE A 29 -11.36 10.27 23.19
N LYS A 30 -12.03 9.14 22.98
CA LYS A 30 -12.37 8.20 24.06
C LYS A 30 -11.76 6.83 23.79
N LEU A 31 -11.09 6.27 24.81
CA LEU A 31 -10.57 4.89 24.74
C LEU A 31 -11.66 3.84 24.50
N SER A 32 -12.92 4.15 24.82
CA SER A 32 -14.08 3.30 24.49
C SER A 32 -14.27 3.12 22.99
N ASP A 33 -13.85 4.09 22.17
CA ASP A 33 -14.02 4.07 20.72
C ASP A 33 -13.18 2.96 20.09
N ILE A 34 -11.98 2.71 20.63
CA ILE A 34 -11.13 1.59 20.22
C ILE A 34 -11.88 0.27 20.37
N LYS A 35 -12.52 0.05 21.53
CA LYS A 35 -13.29 -1.17 21.79
C LYS A 35 -14.52 -1.27 20.89
N ALA A 36 -15.17 -0.16 20.57
CA ALA A 36 -16.31 -0.13 19.67
C ALA A 36 -15.90 -0.49 18.23
N ILE A 37 -14.84 0.13 17.72
CA ILE A 37 -14.27 -0.14 16.38
C ILE A 37 -13.80 -1.59 16.29
N ALA A 38 -13.11 -2.09 17.33
CA ALA A 38 -12.60 -3.46 17.37
C ALA A 38 -13.69 -4.54 17.28
N LYS A 39 -14.97 -4.23 17.54
CA LYS A 39 -16.09 -5.15 17.35
C LYS A 39 -16.56 -5.24 15.89
N ILE A 40 -16.17 -4.29 15.03
CA ILE A 40 -16.58 -4.25 13.63
C ILE A 40 -15.68 -5.18 12.85
N LYS A 41 -16.23 -6.30 12.36
CA LYS A 41 -15.44 -7.31 11.65
C LYS A 41 -14.86 -6.79 10.34
N ALA A 42 -15.61 -5.98 9.58
CA ALA A 42 -15.11 -5.38 8.34
C ALA A 42 -13.90 -4.46 8.56
N PHE A 43 -13.81 -3.80 9.72
CA PHE A 43 -12.65 -2.97 10.07
C PHE A 43 -11.37 -3.82 10.11
N TRP A 44 -11.39 -4.98 10.78
CA TRP A 44 -10.25 -5.88 10.83
C TRP A 44 -9.91 -6.49 9.47
N LEU A 45 -10.91 -6.84 8.66
CA LEU A 45 -10.67 -7.35 7.30
C LEU A 45 -9.96 -6.30 6.44
N ILE A 46 -10.38 -5.04 6.51
CA ILE A 46 -9.72 -3.92 5.81
C ILE A 46 -8.31 -3.67 6.38
N THR A 47 -8.15 -3.70 7.70
CA THR A 47 -6.87 -3.44 8.36
C THR A 47 -5.84 -4.53 8.05
N ILE A 48 -6.26 -5.80 8.05
CA ILE A 48 -5.39 -6.93 7.69
C ILE A 48 -5.01 -6.86 6.21
N LEU A 49 -5.97 -6.55 5.33
CA LEU A 49 -5.69 -6.33 3.92
C LEU A 49 -4.68 -5.18 3.72
N CYS A 50 -4.86 -4.07 4.44
CA CYS A 50 -3.95 -2.92 4.43
C CYS A 50 -2.52 -3.33 4.78
N VAL A 51 -2.33 -3.99 5.94
CA VAL A 51 -0.98 -4.40 6.37
C VAL A 51 -0.39 -5.43 5.43
N LEU A 52 -1.16 -6.39 4.90
CA LEU A 52 -0.64 -7.40 3.98
C LEU A 52 -0.17 -6.76 2.67
N PHE A 53 -1.00 -5.89 2.09
CA PHE A 53 -0.71 -5.24 0.82
C PHE A 53 0.49 -4.28 0.93
N TYR A 54 0.50 -3.41 1.94
CA TYR A 54 1.58 -2.45 2.14
C TYR A 54 2.88 -3.10 2.61
N SER A 55 2.83 -4.20 3.35
CA SER A 55 4.02 -4.96 3.71
C SER A 55 4.63 -5.72 2.54
N ALA A 56 3.90 -5.90 1.43
CA ALA A 56 4.52 -6.34 0.19
C ALA A 56 5.12 -5.15 -0.58
N VAL A 57 4.35 -4.08 -0.81
CA VAL A 57 4.77 -2.98 -1.68
C VAL A 57 5.93 -2.15 -1.11
N PHE A 58 5.84 -1.67 0.13
CA PHE A 58 6.87 -0.77 0.66
C PHE A 58 8.23 -1.46 0.87
N PRO A 59 8.29 -2.68 1.43
CA PRO A 59 9.55 -3.40 1.50
C PRO A 59 10.07 -3.77 0.11
N PHE A 60 9.21 -4.14 -0.86
CA PHE A 60 9.64 -4.35 -2.24
C PHE A 60 10.38 -3.13 -2.79
N ILE A 61 9.84 -1.91 -2.66
CA ILE A 61 10.50 -0.67 -3.12
C ILE A 61 11.91 -0.53 -2.51
N LYS A 62 12.09 -0.86 -1.22
CA LYS A 62 13.40 -0.78 -0.55
C LYS A 62 14.44 -1.72 -1.15
N TYR A 63 14.04 -2.92 -1.58
CA TYR A 63 14.95 -3.93 -2.13
C TYR A 63 15.01 -3.94 -3.66
N ALA A 64 14.03 -3.31 -4.33
CA ALA A 64 13.85 -3.38 -5.77
C ALA A 64 15.04 -2.83 -6.55
N THR A 65 15.67 -1.74 -6.10
CA THR A 65 16.86 -1.17 -6.76
C THR A 65 17.98 -2.22 -6.86
N ARG A 66 18.29 -2.89 -5.73
CA ARG A 66 19.35 -3.91 -5.71
C ARG A 66 18.98 -5.14 -6.53
N LEU A 67 17.71 -5.57 -6.47
CA LEU A 67 17.19 -6.62 -7.35
C LEU A 67 17.39 -6.26 -8.82
N ILE A 68 17.10 -5.02 -9.21
CA ILE A 68 17.16 -4.59 -10.60
C ILE A 68 18.60 -4.52 -11.10
N ILE A 69 19.51 -3.97 -10.30
CA ILE A 69 20.95 -3.96 -10.59
C ILE A 69 21.45 -5.39 -10.82
N GLN A 70 21.19 -6.29 -9.87
CA GLN A 70 21.77 -7.63 -9.89
C GLN A 70 21.12 -8.55 -10.93
N LYS A 71 19.82 -8.41 -11.18
CA LYS A 71 19.10 -9.26 -12.14
C LYS A 71 19.31 -8.77 -13.57
N TYR A 72 19.15 -7.47 -13.83
CA TYR A 72 19.13 -6.91 -15.18
C TYR A 72 20.43 -6.21 -15.62
N ASN A 73 21.45 -6.17 -14.75
CA ASN A 73 22.78 -5.64 -15.04
C ASN A 73 22.78 -4.20 -15.57
N VAL A 74 22.02 -3.32 -14.91
CA VAL A 74 21.94 -1.88 -15.22
C VAL A 74 22.72 -1.05 -14.20
N SER A 75 23.00 0.21 -14.54
CA SER A 75 23.66 1.14 -13.62
C SER A 75 22.81 1.44 -12.39
N ASP A 76 23.47 1.76 -11.28
CA ASP A 76 22.83 2.04 -10.00
C ASP A 76 21.86 3.24 -10.10
N GLU A 77 22.24 4.28 -10.84
CA GLU A 77 21.38 5.45 -11.11
C GLU A 77 20.10 5.05 -11.86
N PHE A 78 20.24 4.33 -12.97
CA PHE A 78 19.09 3.93 -13.78
C PHE A 78 18.17 2.96 -13.03
N ALA A 79 18.74 2.04 -12.26
CA ALA A 79 17.98 1.11 -11.43
C ALA A 79 17.12 1.84 -10.39
N GLY A 80 17.59 2.97 -9.84
CA GLY A 80 16.85 3.76 -8.86
C GLY A 80 15.57 4.38 -9.43
N TYR A 81 15.57 4.75 -10.71
CA TYR A 81 14.37 5.34 -11.36
C TYR A 81 13.24 4.32 -11.54
N ILE A 82 13.54 3.03 -11.70
CA ILE A 82 12.52 2.03 -12.00
C ILE A 82 11.54 1.86 -10.83
N PRO A 83 11.94 1.54 -9.58
CA PRO A 83 11.02 1.48 -8.45
C PRO A 83 10.32 2.82 -8.14
N ALA A 84 10.97 3.95 -8.47
CA ALA A 84 10.37 5.28 -8.29
C ALA A 84 9.14 5.52 -9.19
N LEU A 85 8.96 4.73 -10.25
CA LEU A 85 7.74 4.76 -11.07
C LEU A 85 6.49 4.36 -10.28
N LEU A 86 6.61 3.57 -9.20
CA LEU A 86 5.48 3.19 -8.34
C LEU A 86 4.80 4.40 -7.68
N PRO A 87 5.49 5.19 -6.82
CA PRO A 87 4.89 6.36 -6.21
C PRO A 87 4.51 7.43 -7.24
N LEU A 88 5.27 7.58 -8.32
CA LEU A 88 4.93 8.51 -9.41
C LEU A 88 3.63 8.12 -10.12
N GLY A 89 3.44 6.84 -10.42
CA GLY A 89 2.19 6.33 -10.98
C GLY A 89 1.02 6.54 -10.02
N ALA A 90 1.22 6.25 -8.73
CA ALA A 90 0.21 6.44 -7.71
C ALA A 90 -0.22 7.90 -7.52
N LEU A 91 0.71 8.86 -7.65
CA LEU A 91 0.39 10.28 -7.60
C LEU A 91 -0.70 10.67 -8.62
N ILE A 92 -0.62 10.10 -9.83
CA ILE A 92 -1.53 10.43 -10.93
C ILE A 92 -2.80 9.56 -10.88
N LEU A 93 -2.64 8.27 -10.61
CA LEU A 93 -3.72 7.29 -10.73
C LEU A 93 -4.63 7.22 -9.49
N THR A 94 -4.14 7.56 -8.30
CA THR A 94 -4.95 7.47 -7.06
C THR A 94 -6.19 8.39 -7.09
N PRO A 95 -6.10 9.67 -7.52
CA PRO A 95 -7.28 10.51 -7.69
C PRO A 95 -8.28 9.95 -8.72
N VAL A 96 -7.77 9.36 -9.81
CA VAL A 96 -8.60 8.75 -10.87
C VAL A 96 -9.38 7.56 -10.33
N PHE A 97 -8.72 6.65 -9.61
CA PHE A 97 -9.37 5.48 -9.03
C PHE A 97 -10.23 5.82 -7.79
N GLY A 98 -9.88 6.87 -7.04
CA GLY A 98 -10.73 7.42 -5.99
C GLY A 98 -12.07 7.90 -6.57
N GLY A 99 -12.01 8.74 -7.62
CA GLY A 99 -13.21 9.17 -8.31
C GLY A 99 -14.00 8.05 -9.00
N LEU A 100 -13.34 6.98 -9.43
CA LEU A 100 -14.00 5.76 -9.92
C LEU A 100 -14.77 5.05 -8.80
N TYR A 101 -14.14 4.86 -7.64
CA TYR A 101 -14.76 4.26 -6.47
C TYR A 101 -15.94 5.10 -5.97
N ASP A 102 -15.81 6.42 -5.91
CA ASP A 102 -16.88 7.30 -5.45
C ASP A 102 -18.12 7.22 -6.35
N LYS A 103 -17.93 7.10 -7.67
CA LYS A 103 -19.02 7.06 -8.66
C LYS A 103 -19.61 5.68 -8.90
N LYS A 104 -18.81 4.61 -8.81
CA LYS A 104 -19.24 3.24 -9.16
C LYS A 104 -19.34 2.30 -7.96
N GLY A 105 -18.78 2.69 -6.81
CA GLY A 105 -18.61 1.80 -5.66
C GLY A 105 -17.58 0.72 -5.97
N LYS A 106 -17.92 -0.53 -5.63
CA LYS A 106 -17.08 -1.72 -5.87
C LYS A 106 -15.78 -1.75 -5.07
N GLY A 107 -15.77 -1.22 -3.85
CA GLY A 107 -14.55 -1.10 -3.03
C GLY A 107 -13.86 -2.44 -2.78
N ALA A 108 -14.61 -3.45 -2.33
CA ALA A 108 -14.05 -4.78 -2.09
C ALA A 108 -13.59 -5.44 -3.39
N SER A 109 -14.32 -5.26 -4.49
CA SER A 109 -13.92 -5.77 -5.81
C SER A 109 -12.65 -5.10 -6.35
N ILE A 110 -12.49 -3.79 -6.17
CA ILE A 110 -11.27 -3.05 -6.54
C ILE A 110 -10.07 -3.55 -5.71
N MET A 111 -10.26 -3.77 -4.41
CA MET A 111 -9.22 -4.33 -3.54
C MET A 111 -8.79 -5.75 -3.95
N ILE A 112 -9.73 -6.59 -4.42
CA ILE A 112 -9.42 -7.91 -5.00
C ILE A 112 -8.52 -7.75 -6.23
N ILE A 113 -8.89 -6.88 -7.17
CA ILE A 113 -8.12 -6.66 -8.42
C ILE A 113 -6.70 -6.21 -8.09
N GLY A 114 -6.55 -5.22 -7.20
CA GLY A 114 -5.23 -4.75 -6.80
C GLY A 114 -4.39 -5.83 -6.10
N SER A 115 -5.01 -6.69 -5.30
CA SER A 115 -4.33 -7.83 -4.64
C SER A 115 -3.92 -8.93 -5.64
N VAL A 116 -4.72 -9.18 -6.68
CA VAL A 116 -4.36 -10.08 -7.79
C VAL A 116 -3.17 -9.53 -8.57
N ILE A 117 -3.17 -8.24 -8.88
CA ILE A 117 -2.03 -7.55 -9.51
C ILE A 117 -0.77 -7.72 -8.66
N LEU A 118 -0.87 -7.49 -7.34
CA LEU A 118 0.23 -7.66 -6.40
C LEU A 118 0.81 -9.08 -6.45
N LEU A 119 -0.05 -10.10 -6.40
CA LEU A 119 0.36 -11.51 -6.48
C LEU A 119 1.07 -11.82 -7.80
N CYS A 120 0.43 -11.49 -8.94
CA CYS A 120 0.96 -11.80 -10.26
C CYS A 120 2.32 -11.15 -10.51
N VAL A 121 2.49 -9.88 -10.14
CA VAL A 121 3.76 -9.18 -10.31
C VAL A 121 4.88 -9.83 -9.51
N HIS A 122 4.64 -10.17 -8.25
CA HIS A 122 5.68 -10.79 -7.42
C HIS A 122 6.01 -12.22 -7.85
N ILE A 123 5.02 -13.00 -8.32
CA ILE A 123 5.30 -14.30 -8.96
C ILE A 123 6.20 -14.10 -10.18
N LEU A 124 5.90 -13.16 -11.07
CA LEU A 124 6.71 -12.91 -12.27
C LEU A 124 8.12 -12.44 -11.93
N PHE A 125 8.30 -11.59 -10.91
CA PHE A 125 9.63 -11.23 -10.44
C PHE A 125 10.41 -12.39 -9.83
N SER A 126 9.72 -13.37 -9.22
CA SER A 126 10.36 -14.54 -8.61
C SER A 126 11.03 -15.48 -9.62
N ILE A 127 10.60 -15.47 -10.89
CA ILE A 127 11.10 -16.38 -11.92
C ILE A 127 12.49 -15.91 -12.39
N PRO A 128 13.56 -16.71 -12.20
CA PRO A 128 14.93 -16.30 -12.56
C PRO A 128 15.12 -16.12 -14.07
N SER A 129 14.48 -16.97 -14.89
CA SER A 129 14.61 -16.93 -16.36
C SER A 129 13.97 -15.69 -17.00
N LEU A 130 13.09 -14.99 -16.29
CA LEU A 130 12.48 -13.74 -16.75
C LEU A 130 13.44 -12.56 -16.52
N ASN A 131 14.47 -12.48 -17.36
CA ASN A 131 15.53 -11.48 -17.30
C ASN A 131 15.47 -10.46 -18.46
N ASN A 132 14.33 -9.80 -18.64
CA ASN A 132 14.18 -8.70 -19.59
C ASN A 132 13.86 -7.38 -18.85
N LEU A 133 14.66 -6.34 -19.10
CA LEU A 133 14.53 -5.04 -18.45
C LEU A 133 13.20 -4.34 -18.75
N TYR A 134 12.71 -4.39 -19.99
CA TYR A 134 11.43 -3.80 -20.38
C TYR A 134 10.26 -4.47 -19.67
N MET A 135 10.37 -5.78 -19.46
CA MET A 135 9.40 -6.51 -18.64
C MET A 135 9.43 -6.03 -17.19
N ALA A 136 10.60 -5.80 -16.60
CA ALA A 136 10.72 -5.28 -15.23
C ALA A 136 10.02 -3.91 -15.08
N ILE A 137 10.26 -3.00 -16.02
CA ILE A 137 9.60 -1.69 -16.07
C ILE A 137 8.07 -1.87 -16.18
N GLY A 138 7.62 -2.74 -17.09
CA GLY A 138 6.20 -3.06 -17.25
C GLY A 138 5.56 -3.62 -15.97
N LEU A 139 6.24 -4.53 -15.28
CA LEU A 139 5.79 -5.11 -14.01
C LEU A 139 5.68 -4.06 -12.91
N VAL A 140 6.64 -3.13 -12.81
CA VAL A 140 6.59 -2.04 -11.83
C VAL A 140 5.45 -1.07 -12.13
N LEU A 141 5.20 -0.74 -13.41
CA LEU A 141 4.06 0.09 -13.80
C LEU A 141 2.72 -0.60 -13.48
N ILE A 142 2.60 -1.89 -13.77
CA ILE A 142 1.42 -2.70 -13.43
C ILE A 142 1.22 -2.73 -11.90
N LEU A 143 2.30 -2.91 -11.13
CA LEU A 143 2.23 -2.83 -9.67
C LEU A 143 1.82 -1.43 -9.20
N GLY A 144 2.24 -0.37 -9.89
CA GLY A 144 1.79 1.02 -9.67
C GLY A 144 0.28 1.17 -9.81
N VAL A 145 -0.34 0.51 -10.80
CA VAL A 145 -1.80 0.47 -10.94
C VAL A 145 -2.44 -0.20 -9.73
N GLY A 146 -1.92 -1.36 -9.29
CA GLY A 146 -2.38 -2.03 -8.08
C GLY A 146 -2.23 -1.17 -6.82
N PHE A 147 -1.08 -0.52 -6.66
CA PHE A 147 -0.75 0.40 -5.56
C PHE A 147 -1.63 1.65 -5.55
N SER A 148 -2.27 1.99 -6.67
CA SER A 148 -3.24 3.09 -6.74
C SER A 148 -4.65 2.62 -6.43
N LEU A 149 -5.05 1.45 -6.97
CA LEU A 149 -6.39 0.88 -6.81
C LEU A 149 -6.73 0.54 -5.36
N VAL A 150 -5.83 -0.14 -4.64
CA VAL A 150 -6.13 -0.62 -3.28
C VAL A 150 -6.33 0.57 -2.33
N PRO A 151 -5.38 1.51 -2.18
CA PRO A 151 -5.55 2.62 -1.25
C PRO A 151 -6.75 3.52 -1.59
N SER A 152 -7.02 3.75 -2.88
CA SER A 152 -8.13 4.60 -3.31
C SER A 152 -9.50 4.03 -2.93
N ALA A 153 -9.64 2.71 -2.85
CA ALA A 153 -10.87 2.06 -2.39
C ALA A 153 -10.86 1.80 -0.87
N MET A 154 -9.71 1.45 -0.32
CA MET A 154 -9.54 0.97 1.05
C MET A 154 -9.76 2.07 2.09
N TRP A 155 -9.13 3.24 1.94
CA TRP A 155 -9.26 4.32 2.94
C TRP A 155 -10.69 4.85 3.02
N PRO A 156 -11.37 5.16 1.90
CA PRO A 156 -12.79 5.49 1.92
C PRO A 156 -13.69 4.37 2.48
N SER A 157 -13.33 3.10 2.27
CA SER A 157 -14.07 1.97 2.85
C SER A 157 -14.03 1.98 4.38
N VAL A 158 -12.92 2.41 5.01
CA VAL A 158 -12.86 2.58 6.47
C VAL A 158 -13.82 3.69 6.91
N ALA A 159 -13.78 4.86 6.28
CA ALA A 159 -14.69 5.96 6.60
C ALA A 159 -16.17 5.57 6.42
N LYS A 160 -16.48 4.69 5.46
CA LYS A 160 -17.85 4.24 5.19
C LYS A 160 -18.44 3.34 6.29
N ILE A 161 -17.62 2.56 6.98
CA ILE A 161 -18.08 1.57 7.97
C ILE A 161 -17.96 2.06 9.42
N ILE A 162 -17.22 3.14 9.64
CA ILE A 162 -16.96 3.72 10.95
C ILE A 162 -17.83 4.98 11.10
N PRO A 163 -18.53 5.17 12.23
CA PRO A 163 -19.22 6.42 12.51
C PRO A 163 -18.25 7.60 12.39
N GLU A 164 -18.69 8.69 11.77
CA GLU A 164 -17.89 9.89 11.45
C GLU A 164 -17.05 10.36 12.66
N GLN A 165 -17.68 10.34 13.82
CA GLN A 165 -17.13 10.67 15.15
C GLN A 165 -15.85 9.91 15.52
N ARG A 166 -15.64 8.71 14.95
CA ARG A 166 -14.58 7.76 15.32
C ARG A 166 -13.64 7.45 14.17
N VAL A 167 -13.77 8.10 13.02
CA VAL A 167 -12.97 7.82 11.82
C VAL A 167 -11.49 8.09 12.08
N GLY A 168 -11.15 9.16 12.81
CA GLY A 168 -9.77 9.46 13.21
C GLY A 168 -9.14 8.34 14.04
N THR A 169 -9.86 7.85 15.06
CA THR A 169 -9.44 6.71 15.88
C THR A 169 -9.26 5.44 15.05
N ALA A 170 -10.16 5.17 14.10
CA ALA A 170 -10.05 4.02 13.22
C ALA A 170 -8.81 4.11 12.31
N TYR A 171 -8.51 5.27 11.73
CA TYR A 171 -7.29 5.45 10.94
C TYR A 171 -6.03 5.27 11.80
N ALA A 172 -6.00 5.83 13.01
CA ALA A 172 -4.89 5.64 13.94
C ALA A 172 -4.66 4.15 14.27
N MET A 173 -5.74 3.39 14.49
CA MET A 173 -5.66 1.95 14.69
C MET A 173 -5.14 1.21 13.46
N VAL A 174 -5.58 1.57 12.24
CA VAL A 174 -5.08 0.98 10.98
C VAL A 174 -3.57 1.23 10.85
N PHE A 175 -3.12 2.47 11.04
CA PHE A 175 -1.70 2.83 10.97
C PHE A 175 -0.87 2.10 12.03
N TRP A 176 -1.40 1.97 13.25
CA TRP A 176 -0.71 1.24 14.31
C TRP A 176 -0.46 -0.23 13.94
N VAL A 177 -1.49 -0.93 13.42
CA VAL A 177 -1.34 -2.32 12.94
C VAL A 177 -0.40 -2.38 11.74
N GLN A 178 -0.51 -1.44 10.80
CA GLN A 178 0.32 -1.38 9.61
C GLN A 178 1.82 -1.26 9.95
N ASN A 179 2.17 -0.44 10.95
CA ASN A 179 3.56 -0.21 11.34
C ASN A 179 4.27 -1.50 11.79
N TRP A 180 3.56 -2.45 12.41
CA TRP A 180 4.13 -3.76 12.73
C TRP A 180 4.56 -4.52 11.47
N GLY A 181 3.74 -4.51 10.42
CA GLY A 181 4.10 -5.11 9.13
C GLY A 181 5.30 -4.42 8.48
N LEU A 182 5.31 -3.08 8.49
CA LEU A 182 6.42 -2.29 7.93
C LEU A 182 7.73 -2.42 8.71
N MET A 183 7.67 -2.80 9.98
CA MET A 183 8.85 -3.09 10.80
C MET A 183 9.37 -4.51 10.53
N PHE A 184 8.50 -5.51 10.60
CA PHE A 184 8.94 -6.91 10.57
C PHE A 184 9.24 -7.44 9.17
N VAL A 185 8.50 -7.01 8.15
CA VAL A 185 8.67 -7.60 6.81
C VAL A 185 10.01 -7.24 6.17
N PRO A 186 10.51 -5.99 6.19
CA PRO A 186 11.87 -5.70 5.76
C PRO A 186 12.93 -6.53 6.51
N MET A 187 12.77 -6.69 7.83
CA MET A 187 13.67 -7.51 8.63
C MET A 187 13.67 -8.98 8.18
N LEU A 188 12.48 -9.54 7.93
CA LEU A 188 12.33 -10.89 7.40
C LEU A 188 13.00 -11.03 6.03
N ILE A 189 12.78 -10.08 5.11
CA ILE A 189 13.38 -10.13 3.77
C ILE A 189 14.90 -10.03 3.84
N GLY A 190 15.45 -9.13 4.67
CA GLY A 190 16.89 -9.04 4.90
C GLY A 190 17.48 -10.35 5.44
N TYR A 191 16.85 -10.93 6.47
CA TYR A 191 17.28 -12.22 7.02
C TYR A 191 17.25 -13.34 5.99
N VAL A 192 16.20 -13.42 5.16
CA VAL A 192 16.09 -14.44 4.10
C VAL A 192 17.16 -14.24 3.04
N LEU A 193 17.42 -12.99 2.64
CA LEU A 193 18.46 -12.66 1.68
C LEU A 193 19.84 -13.12 2.17
N ASP A 194 20.20 -12.74 3.39
CA ASP A 194 21.53 -13.01 3.94
C ASP A 194 21.75 -14.49 4.25
N LYS A 195 20.70 -15.24 4.62
CA LYS A 195 20.85 -16.64 5.03
C LYS A 195 20.68 -17.65 3.91
N TYR A 196 19.80 -17.38 2.94
CA TYR A 196 19.38 -18.39 1.96
C TYR A 196 19.58 -17.98 0.50
N CYS A 197 19.91 -16.71 0.24
CA CYS A 197 19.91 -16.19 -1.13
C CYS A 197 21.28 -15.78 -1.65
N ILE A 198 22.37 -15.90 -0.87
CA ILE A 198 23.71 -15.54 -1.33
C ILE A 198 24.14 -16.51 -2.44
N ILE A 199 24.50 -15.96 -3.61
CA ILE A 199 25.00 -16.73 -4.76
C ILE A 199 26.44 -16.38 -5.14
N GLY A 200 27.04 -15.39 -4.48
CA GLY A 200 28.43 -14.99 -4.68
C GLY A 200 28.68 -13.56 -4.21
N ALA A 201 29.85 -13.03 -4.54
CA ALA A 201 30.23 -11.64 -4.29
C ALA A 201 31.04 -11.10 -5.48
N THR A 202 30.90 -9.81 -5.76
CA THR A 202 31.67 -9.11 -6.81
C THR A 202 32.25 -7.82 -6.26
N VAL A 203 33.44 -7.44 -6.70
CA VAL A 203 34.05 -6.17 -6.31
C VAL A 203 33.68 -5.11 -7.34
N LYS A 204 32.99 -4.06 -6.91
CA LYS A 204 32.74 -2.85 -7.71
C LYS A 204 33.64 -1.74 -7.20
N SER A 205 34.37 -1.07 -8.10
CA SER A 205 35.07 0.17 -7.76
C SER A 205 34.08 1.33 -7.86
N ILE A 206 33.78 1.97 -6.72
CA ILE A 206 32.91 3.15 -6.64
C ILE A 206 33.79 4.29 -6.13
N ASN A 207 33.98 5.33 -6.94
CA ASN A 207 34.84 6.49 -6.62
C ASN A 207 36.28 6.11 -6.20
N GLY A 208 36.85 5.06 -6.81
CA GLY A 208 38.20 4.57 -6.49
C GLY A 208 38.29 3.72 -5.22
N VAL A 209 37.17 3.47 -4.53
CA VAL A 209 37.09 2.52 -3.41
C VAL A 209 36.49 1.21 -3.90
N GLU A 210 37.28 0.14 -3.78
CA GLU A 210 36.81 -1.22 -4.06
C GLU A 210 35.82 -1.66 -2.97
N THR A 211 34.57 -1.86 -3.36
CA THR A 211 33.50 -2.31 -2.46
C THR A 211 33.01 -3.69 -2.89
N GLU A 212 33.16 -4.66 -1.99
CA GLU A 212 32.59 -6.00 -2.18
C GLU A 212 31.06 -5.92 -2.07
N THR A 213 30.37 -6.32 -3.14
CA THR A 213 28.92 -6.37 -3.23
C THR A 213 28.46 -7.81 -3.29
N VAL A 214 27.73 -8.24 -2.27
CA VAL A 214 27.10 -9.57 -2.23
C VAL A 214 26.01 -9.69 -3.30
N LEU A 215 26.04 -10.78 -4.06
CA LEU A 215 25.02 -11.12 -5.05
C LEU A 215 23.96 -12.03 -4.42
N TYR A 216 22.69 -11.70 -4.66
CA TYR A 216 21.54 -12.42 -4.13
C TYR A 216 20.63 -12.97 -5.22
N ASN A 217 20.06 -14.14 -4.95
CA ASN A 217 18.90 -14.67 -5.66
C ASN A 217 17.60 -14.21 -4.99
N TYR A 218 16.84 -13.37 -5.68
CA TYR A 218 15.61 -12.78 -5.14
C TYR A 218 14.35 -13.67 -5.23
N THR A 219 14.43 -14.91 -5.73
CA THR A 219 13.25 -15.78 -5.86
C THR A 219 12.51 -15.96 -4.54
N LEU A 220 13.19 -16.29 -3.44
CA LEU A 220 12.55 -16.50 -2.14
C LEU A 220 11.89 -15.22 -1.59
N PRO A 221 12.56 -14.05 -1.54
CA PRO A 221 11.92 -12.78 -1.19
C PRO A 221 10.66 -12.46 -2.02
N MET A 222 10.72 -12.68 -3.34
CA MET A 222 9.57 -12.43 -4.21
C MET A 222 8.41 -13.39 -3.94
N LEU A 223 8.70 -14.66 -3.62
CA LEU A 223 7.67 -15.63 -3.22
C LEU A 223 7.04 -15.26 -1.87
N ILE A 224 7.81 -14.72 -0.93
CA ILE A 224 7.27 -14.20 0.33
C ILE A 224 6.27 -13.08 0.02
N PHE A 225 6.65 -12.08 -0.78
CA PHE A 225 5.71 -11.02 -1.19
C PHE A 225 4.50 -11.55 -1.96
N ALA A 226 4.67 -12.57 -2.80
CA ALA A 226 3.56 -13.25 -3.46
C ALA A 226 2.60 -13.90 -2.42
N CYS A 227 3.11 -14.51 -1.35
CA CYS A 227 2.27 -15.01 -0.26
C CYS A 227 1.44 -13.89 0.39
N PHE A 228 2.01 -12.70 0.63
CA PHE A 228 1.26 -11.54 1.09
C PHE A 228 0.14 -11.14 0.12
N GLY A 229 0.41 -11.17 -1.19
CA GLY A 229 -0.60 -10.96 -2.24
C GLY A 229 -1.72 -12.01 -2.20
N ALA A 230 -1.37 -13.30 -2.08
CA ALA A 230 -2.35 -14.38 -1.98
C ALA A 230 -3.24 -14.25 -0.74
N LEU A 231 -2.64 -13.95 0.42
CA LEU A 231 -3.39 -13.68 1.65
C LEU A 231 -4.27 -12.44 1.50
N SER A 232 -3.78 -11.37 0.86
CA SER A 232 -4.58 -10.16 0.60
C SER A 232 -5.82 -10.48 -0.23
N ILE A 233 -5.70 -11.33 -1.25
CA ILE A 233 -6.84 -11.81 -2.06
C ILE A 233 -7.86 -12.53 -1.18
N LEU A 234 -7.41 -13.46 -0.32
CA LEU A 234 -8.31 -14.18 0.59
C LEU A 234 -9.10 -13.23 1.50
N PHE A 235 -8.41 -12.26 2.11
CA PHE A 235 -9.06 -11.26 2.96
C PHE A 235 -9.98 -10.32 2.16
N ALA A 236 -9.63 -9.97 0.92
CA ALA A 236 -10.46 -9.13 0.05
C ALA A 236 -11.76 -9.85 -0.35
N PHE A 237 -11.70 -11.14 -0.68
CA PHE A 237 -12.89 -11.96 -0.91
C PHE A 237 -13.73 -12.12 0.36
N TRP A 238 -13.08 -12.30 1.50
CA TRP A 238 -13.79 -12.38 2.78
C TRP A 238 -14.50 -11.06 3.11
N LEU A 239 -13.84 -9.93 2.88
CA LEU A 239 -14.44 -8.60 3.03
C LEU A 239 -15.67 -8.44 2.13
N LYS A 240 -15.57 -8.85 0.86
CA LYS A 240 -16.69 -8.81 -0.08
C LYS A 240 -17.87 -9.68 0.38
N HIS A 241 -17.59 -10.87 0.90
CA HIS A 241 -18.62 -11.74 1.46
C HIS A 241 -19.27 -11.14 2.71
N GLU A 242 -18.47 -10.57 3.61
CA GLU A 242 -18.98 -9.92 4.83
C GLU A 242 -19.81 -8.67 4.49
N ASP A 243 -19.39 -7.87 3.50
CA ASP A 243 -20.17 -6.73 2.98
C ASP A 243 -21.54 -7.17 2.46
N ALA A 244 -21.59 -8.25 1.68
CA ALA A 244 -22.86 -8.81 1.20
C ALA A 244 -23.77 -9.30 2.34
N LYS A 245 -23.20 -9.82 3.43
CA LYS A 245 -23.95 -10.36 4.58
C LYS A 245 -24.44 -9.30 5.55
N LYS A 246 -23.62 -8.26 5.79
CA LYS A 246 -23.87 -7.22 6.82
C LYS A 246 -24.32 -5.89 6.24
N GLY A 247 -24.19 -5.71 4.92
CA GLY A 247 -24.69 -4.52 4.22
C GLY A 247 -23.91 -3.24 4.51
N TYR A 248 -22.58 -3.32 4.72
CA TYR A 248 -21.76 -2.13 4.96
C TYR A 248 -21.76 -1.15 3.77
N GLY A 249 -22.12 -1.62 2.58
CA GLY A 249 -22.26 -0.78 1.39
C GLY A 249 -20.93 -0.50 0.70
N LEU A 250 -19.90 -1.31 0.94
CA LEU A 250 -18.58 -1.16 0.29
C LEU A 250 -18.68 -1.33 -1.23
N GLU A 251 -19.64 -2.12 -1.70
CA GLU A 251 -19.89 -2.29 -3.13
C GLU A 251 -20.80 -1.19 -3.74
N LYS A 252 -21.42 -0.32 -2.91
CA LYS A 252 -22.27 0.78 -3.37
C LYS A 252 -21.46 2.05 -3.67
N PRO A 253 -21.89 2.90 -4.61
CA PRO A 253 -21.26 4.21 -4.83
C PRO A 253 -21.40 5.11 -3.60
N ASN A 254 -20.56 6.14 -3.52
CA ASN A 254 -20.65 7.18 -2.51
C ASN A 254 -21.46 8.38 -3.00
N ILE A 255 -21.47 8.62 -4.31
CA ILE A 255 -22.27 9.66 -4.96
C ILE A 255 -23.47 9.00 -5.65
N GLU A 256 -24.67 9.22 -5.12
CA GLU A 256 -25.91 8.87 -5.80
C GLU A 256 -26.23 9.96 -6.84
N ARG A 257 -26.60 9.53 -8.06
CA ARG A 257 -27.03 10.43 -9.15
C ARG A 257 -28.53 10.68 -9.07
#